data_AF-A0A0K8QB07-F1
#
_entry.id   AF-A0A0K8QB07-F1
#
_cell.length_a   1.000
_cell.length_b   1.000
_cell.length_c   1.000
_cell.angle_alpha   90.00
_cell.angle_beta   90.00
_cell.angle_gamma   90.00
#
_symmetry.space_group_name_H-M   'P 1'
#
loop_
_entity.id
_entity.type
_entity.pdbx_description
1 polymer ?
#
loop_
_entity_poly.entity_id
_entity_poly.type
_entity_poly.pdbx_seq_one_letter_code
_entity_poly.pdbx_strand_id
1 'polypeptide(L)'
;MNWLSVVYGWFVDGPSAVMFGTAGQISRVVVRFGWVPVVLAGVLFLAATALILVRGGTRERVAAGAFLGGSVVIACAAVALNFRPFLDYAAFDDAGWNALHLGRYAVAPSMFLFALLPLLGEVLGRSARPAALGVLAVLMLVYFFPVAVGREFGPIWADHLEQARAACRTPGAEPEQIVPIAPTDWSIKGVKLPCRILD
;
A
#
# COMPACT_ATOMS: atom_id res chain seq x y z
N MET A 1 4.47 17.66 8.73
CA MET A 1 4.57 16.20 8.89
C MET A 1 3.86 15.82 10.18
N ASN A 2 2.82 15.01 10.11
CA ASN A 2 2.11 14.51 11.28
C ASN A 2 2.65 13.12 11.65
N TRP A 3 3.43 13.02 12.73
CA TRP A 3 4.05 11.75 13.13
C TRP A 3 3.04 10.69 13.56
N LEU A 4 1.85 11.10 14.01
CA LEU A 4 0.78 10.17 14.33
C LEU A 4 0.27 9.47 13.05
N SER A 5 0.18 10.20 11.94
CA SER A 5 -0.17 9.64 10.62
C SER A 5 0.87 8.65 10.12
N VAL A 6 2.15 8.82 10.47
CA VAL A 6 3.20 7.83 10.15
C VAL A 6 2.94 6.51 10.88
N VAL A 7 2.57 6.56 12.16
CA VAL A 7 2.21 5.37 12.96
C VAL A 7 0.93 4.73 12.43
N TYR A 8 -0.08 5.53 12.13
CA TYR A 8 -1.35 5.08 11.54
C TYR A 8 -1.15 4.43 10.17
N GLY A 9 -0.15 4.88 9.41
CA GLY A 9 0.24 4.29 8.14
C GLY A 9 0.51 2.80 8.23
N TRP A 10 1.17 2.32 9.29
CA TRP A 10 1.36 0.88 9.44
C TRP A 10 0.03 0.13 9.57
N PHE A 11 -0.90 0.64 10.39
CA PHE A 11 -2.20 -0.01 10.57
C PHE A 11 -3.05 -0.01 9.29
N VAL A 12 -3.00 1.06 8.51
CA VAL A 12 -3.77 1.22 7.26
C VAL A 12 -3.13 0.42 6.12
N ASP A 13 -1.85 0.64 5.83
CA ASP A 13 -1.15 0.08 4.66
C ASP A 13 -0.62 -1.35 4.90
N GLY A 14 -0.57 -1.82 6.15
CA GLY A 14 -0.16 -3.18 6.51
C GLY A 14 -1.35 -4.06 6.89
N PRO A 15 -1.68 -4.21 8.18
CA PRO A 15 -2.72 -5.15 8.63
C PRO A 15 -4.10 -4.93 8.00
N SER A 16 -4.54 -3.68 7.86
CA SER A 16 -5.86 -3.38 7.27
C SER A 16 -5.89 -3.66 5.78
N ALA A 17 -4.80 -3.36 5.07
CA ALA A 17 -4.64 -3.73 3.68
C ALA A 17 -4.73 -5.24 3.48
N VAL A 18 -4.25 -6.07 4.42
CA VAL A 18 -4.35 -7.55 4.42
C VAL A 18 -5.72 -8.08 4.87
N MET A 19 -6.43 -7.38 5.75
CA MET A 19 -7.70 -7.87 6.31
C MET A 19 -8.93 -7.42 5.51
N PHE A 20 -8.90 -6.22 4.95
CA PHE A 20 -10.08 -5.59 4.34
C PHE A 20 -10.00 -5.47 2.81
N GLY A 21 -8.85 -5.79 2.21
CA GLY A 21 -8.71 -5.86 0.76
C GLY A 21 -8.48 -4.51 0.09
N THR A 22 -9.39 -3.56 0.31
CA THR A 22 -9.51 -2.35 -0.51
C THR A 22 -9.58 -1.10 0.37
N ALA A 23 -9.15 0.04 -0.16
CA ALA A 23 -9.30 1.33 0.51
C ALA A 23 -10.78 1.63 0.85
N GLY A 24 -11.72 1.30 -0.05
CA GLY A 24 -13.15 1.49 0.18
C GLY A 24 -13.75 0.59 1.28
N GLN A 25 -13.19 -0.59 1.52
CA GLN A 25 -13.60 -1.41 2.67
C GLN A 25 -13.01 -0.86 3.97
N ILE A 26 -11.72 -0.49 3.99
CA ILE A 26 -11.06 0.13 5.15
C ILE A 26 -11.81 1.40 5.55
N SER A 27 -12.10 2.26 4.57
CA SER A 27 -12.89 3.47 4.74
C SER A 27 -14.25 3.18 5.38
N ARG A 28 -15.03 2.26 4.82
CA ARG A 28 -16.36 1.91 5.37
C ARG A 28 -16.30 1.39 6.80
N VAL A 29 -15.32 0.56 7.13
CA VAL A 29 -15.21 0.04 8.51
C VAL A 29 -14.78 1.13 9.48
N VAL A 30 -13.89 2.04 9.06
CA VAL A 30 -13.43 3.15 9.90
C VAL A 30 -14.53 4.19 10.10
N VAL A 31 -15.22 4.61 9.05
CA VAL A 31 -16.34 5.57 9.16
C VAL A 31 -17.46 5.01 10.02
N ARG A 32 -17.75 3.70 9.93
CA ARG A 32 -18.87 3.09 10.66
C ARG A 32 -18.53 2.70 12.12
N PHE A 33 -17.32 2.22 12.37
CA PHE A 33 -16.93 1.62 13.66
C PHE A 33 -15.73 2.30 14.32
N GLY A 34 -15.25 3.40 13.74
CA GLY A 34 -14.02 4.06 14.16
C GLY A 34 -12.77 3.20 13.93
N TRP A 35 -11.71 3.49 14.67
CA TRP A 35 -10.42 2.81 14.53
C TRP A 35 -10.37 1.37 15.07
N VAL A 36 -11.42 0.90 15.74
CA VAL A 36 -11.42 -0.42 16.41
C VAL A 36 -11.09 -1.57 15.45
N PRO A 37 -11.73 -1.72 14.27
CA PRO A 37 -11.43 -2.83 13.35
C PRO A 37 -9.99 -2.79 12.82
N VAL A 38 -9.47 -1.59 12.58
CA VAL A 38 -8.11 -1.37 12.09
C VAL A 38 -7.07 -1.75 13.14
N VAL A 39 -7.32 -1.40 14.41
CA VAL A 39 -6.47 -1.83 15.53
C VAL A 39 -6.53 -3.33 15.72
N LEU A 40 -7.72 -3.94 15.64
CA LEU A 40 -7.89 -5.40 15.77
C LEU A 40 -7.13 -6.17 14.67
N ALA A 41 -7.15 -5.66 13.43
CA ALA A 41 -6.33 -6.21 12.35
C ALA A 41 -4.84 -6.21 12.72
N GLY A 42 -4.33 -5.10 13.25
CA GLY A 42 -2.95 -5.02 13.74
C GLY A 42 -2.64 -5.97 14.89
N VAL A 43 -3.54 -6.05 15.88
CA VAL A 43 -3.41 -6.95 17.03
C VAL A 43 -3.30 -8.41 16.61
N LEU A 44 -4.02 -8.84 15.57
CA LEU A 44 -3.94 -10.22 15.06
C LEU A 44 -2.52 -10.59 14.59
N PHE A 45 -1.86 -9.71 13.84
CA PHE A 45 -0.48 -9.96 13.39
C PHE A 45 0.54 -9.81 14.52
N LEU A 46 0.32 -8.87 15.46
CA LEU A 46 1.17 -8.75 16.65
C LEU A 46 1.06 -10.01 17.53
N ALA A 47 -0.13 -10.56 17.70
CA ALA A 47 -0.36 -11.79 18.45
C ALA A 47 0.28 -13.00 17.75
N ALA A 48 0.17 -13.09 16.42
CA ALA A 48 0.85 -14.13 15.64
C ALA A 48 2.38 -14.05 15.80
N THR A 49 2.96 -12.85 15.69
CA THR A 49 4.40 -12.63 15.92
C THR A 49 4.79 -12.97 17.35
N ALA A 50 4.05 -12.51 18.35
CA ALA A 50 4.32 -12.81 19.76
C ALA A 50 4.30 -14.33 20.02
N LEU A 51 3.34 -15.04 19.40
CA LEU A 51 3.25 -16.49 19.50
C LEU A 51 4.44 -17.21 18.87
N ILE A 52 4.90 -16.76 17.69
CA ILE A 52 6.15 -17.24 17.07
C ILE A 52 7.35 -16.92 17.95
N LEU A 53 7.41 -15.74 18.56
CA LEU A 53 8.51 -15.35 19.43
C LEU A 53 8.60 -16.22 20.68
N VAL A 54 7.46 -16.61 21.25
CA VAL A 54 7.39 -17.48 22.44
C VAL A 54 7.69 -18.93 22.09
N ARG A 55 7.08 -19.47 21.02
CA ARG A 55 7.10 -20.92 20.72
C ARG A 55 8.10 -21.36 19.65
N GLY A 56 8.53 -20.45 18.78
CA GLY A 56 9.47 -20.76 17.71
C GLY A 56 10.91 -20.91 18.18
N GLY A 57 11.75 -21.53 17.37
CA GLY A 57 13.20 -21.56 17.56
C GLY A 57 13.87 -20.25 17.13
N THR A 58 15.19 -20.18 17.24
CA THR A 58 15.95 -18.94 16.94
C THR A 58 15.72 -18.46 15.51
N ARG A 59 15.63 -19.37 14.54
CA ARG A 59 15.41 -19.02 13.13
C ARG A 59 14.03 -18.41 12.91
N GLU A 60 13.00 -19.01 13.50
CA GLU A 60 11.62 -18.53 13.40
C GLU A 60 11.45 -17.19 14.10
N ARG A 61 12.09 -17.01 15.26
CA ARG A 61 12.09 -15.73 15.99
C ARG A 61 12.70 -14.59 15.19
N VAL A 62 13.88 -14.83 14.60
CA VAL A 62 14.57 -13.84 13.76
C VAL A 62 13.73 -13.53 12.52
N ALA A 63 13.18 -14.55 11.85
CA ALA A 63 12.32 -14.36 10.69
C ALA A 63 11.07 -13.55 11.03
N ALA A 64 10.38 -13.87 12.13
CA ALA A 64 9.19 -13.13 12.57
C ALA A 64 9.52 -11.67 12.93
N GLY A 65 10.65 -11.44 13.61
CA GLY A 65 11.14 -10.09 13.89
C GLY A 65 11.45 -9.31 12.60
N ALA A 66 12.11 -9.95 11.63
CA ALA A 66 12.41 -9.33 10.34
C ALA A 66 11.14 -9.03 9.52
N PHE A 67 10.16 -9.92 9.54
CA PHE A 67 8.88 -9.71 8.85
C PHE A 67 8.05 -8.60 9.48
N LEU A 68 7.82 -8.64 10.79
CA LEU A 68 7.09 -7.57 11.47
C LEU A 68 7.84 -6.22 11.34
N GLY A 69 9.15 -6.23 11.59
CA GLY A 69 9.99 -5.03 11.49
C GLY A 69 10.01 -4.45 10.08
N GLY A 70 10.19 -5.30 9.06
CA GLY A 70 10.14 -4.88 7.65
C GLY A 70 8.79 -4.30 7.26
N SER A 71 7.69 -4.89 7.74
CA SER A 71 6.34 -4.35 7.55
C SER A 71 6.18 -2.96 8.14
N VAL A 72 6.55 -2.78 9.41
CA VAL A 72 6.46 -1.48 10.10
C VAL A 72 7.33 -0.43 9.42
N VAL A 73 8.61 -0.75 9.17
CA VAL A 73 9.57 0.19 8.60
C VAL A 73 9.13 0.66 7.23
N ILE A 74 8.69 -0.25 6.34
CA ILE A 74 8.30 0.12 4.99
C ILE A 74 7.03 0.96 4.98
N ALA A 75 6.01 0.60 5.77
CA ALA A 75 4.78 1.37 5.85
C ALA A 75 5.04 2.79 6.40
N CYS A 76 5.80 2.90 7.50
CA CYS A 76 6.19 4.19 8.06
C CYS A 76 7.01 5.02 7.07
N ALA A 77 7.98 4.39 6.36
CA ALA A 77 8.79 5.07 5.36
C ALA A 77 7.95 5.55 4.17
N ALA A 78 6.96 4.78 3.74
CA ALA A 78 6.05 5.17 2.66
C ALA A 78 5.33 6.49 3.01
N VAL A 79 4.78 6.60 4.21
CA VAL A 79 4.10 7.82 4.68
C VAL A 79 5.09 8.96 4.92
N ALA A 80 6.20 8.71 5.63
CA ALA A 80 7.16 9.74 6.00
C ALA A 80 7.86 10.35 4.78
N LEU A 81 8.21 9.54 3.78
CA LEU A 81 8.95 10.01 2.59
C LEU A 81 8.03 10.58 1.51
N ASN A 82 6.74 10.21 1.49
CA ASN A 82 5.78 10.65 0.48
C ASN A 82 4.63 11.46 1.07
N PHE A 83 4.83 12.10 2.23
CA PHE A 83 3.76 12.75 2.98
C PHE A 83 2.99 13.76 2.12
N ARG A 84 1.67 13.59 2.11
CA ARG A 84 0.69 14.40 1.39
C ARG A 84 -0.59 14.50 2.24
N PRO A 85 -1.49 15.46 1.99
CA PRO A 85 -2.75 15.54 2.72
C PRO A 85 -3.56 14.24 2.73
N PHE A 86 -3.56 13.46 1.64
CA PHE A 86 -4.23 12.16 1.56
C PHE A 86 -3.53 11.03 2.35
N LEU A 87 -2.40 11.29 2.99
CA LEU A 87 -1.72 10.37 3.92
C LEU A 87 -1.74 10.91 5.36
N ASP A 88 -2.41 12.03 5.61
CA ASP A 88 -2.53 12.60 6.96
C ASP A 88 -3.69 11.94 7.72
N TYR A 89 -3.60 10.62 7.92
CA TYR A 89 -4.66 9.80 8.51
C TYR A 89 -5.16 10.30 9.87
N ALA A 90 -4.31 10.96 10.66
CA ALA A 90 -4.69 11.52 11.94
C ALA A 90 -5.52 12.80 11.85
N ALA A 91 -5.51 13.48 10.69
CA ALA A 91 -6.34 14.64 10.40
C ALA A 91 -7.62 14.29 9.63
N PHE A 92 -7.82 13.01 9.28
CA PHE A 92 -8.99 12.58 8.50
C PHE A 92 -10.28 12.69 9.30
N ASP A 93 -11.24 13.39 8.70
CA ASP A 93 -12.67 13.26 8.99
C ASP A 93 -13.31 12.20 8.06
N ASP A 94 -14.63 12.07 8.12
CA ASP A 94 -15.36 11.09 7.28
C ASP A 94 -15.11 11.31 5.78
N ALA A 95 -14.96 12.56 5.33
CA ALA A 95 -14.68 12.87 3.94
C ALA A 95 -13.26 12.41 3.55
N GLY A 96 -12.28 12.67 4.41
CA GLY A 96 -10.90 12.17 4.26
C GLY A 96 -10.84 10.64 4.17
N TRP A 97 -11.58 9.95 5.03
CA TRP A 97 -11.68 8.48 4.98
C TRP A 97 -12.38 7.98 3.73
N ASN A 98 -13.44 8.62 3.26
CA ASN A 98 -14.12 8.26 2.01
C ASN A 98 -13.22 8.49 0.78
N ALA A 99 -12.25 9.41 0.89
CA ALA A 99 -11.21 9.65 -0.10
C ALA A 99 -9.90 8.87 0.17
N LEU A 100 -9.93 7.83 1.02
CA LEU A 100 -8.75 7.02 1.32
C LEU A 100 -8.21 6.36 0.05
N HIS A 101 -6.89 6.41 -0.11
CA HIS A 101 -6.17 5.69 -1.15
C HIS A 101 -5.16 4.75 -0.50
N LEU A 102 -5.20 3.46 -0.84
CA LEU A 102 -4.12 2.55 -0.52
C LEU A 102 -2.98 2.80 -1.51
N GLY A 103 -1.83 3.24 -1.00
CA GLY A 103 -0.66 3.44 -1.84
C GLY A 103 -0.16 2.11 -2.41
N ARG A 104 0.49 2.15 -3.58
CA ARG A 104 1.23 0.98 -4.14
C ARG A 104 2.23 0.37 -3.15
N TYR A 105 2.68 1.18 -2.20
CA TYR A 105 3.63 0.78 -1.17
C TYR A 105 3.00 -0.07 -0.07
N ALA A 106 1.67 -0.19 0.01
CA ALA A 106 0.96 -1.08 0.94
C ALA A 106 1.20 -2.57 0.64
N VAL A 107 1.60 -2.90 -0.59
CA VAL A 107 1.89 -4.28 -1.00
C VAL A 107 3.05 -4.87 -0.20
N ALA A 108 4.17 -4.15 -0.11
CA ALA A 108 5.36 -4.62 0.59
C ALA A 108 5.12 -4.94 2.08
N PRO A 109 4.56 -4.04 2.93
CA PRO A 109 4.29 -4.35 4.32
C PRO A 109 3.25 -5.47 4.46
N SER A 110 2.29 -5.58 3.55
CA SER A 110 1.32 -6.69 3.51
C SER A 110 1.99 -8.04 3.23
N MET A 111 2.94 -8.11 2.27
CA MET A 111 3.68 -9.34 1.95
C MET A 111 4.50 -9.84 3.14
N PHE A 112 5.13 -8.92 3.88
CA PHE A 112 5.85 -9.27 5.11
C PHE A 112 4.91 -9.86 6.16
N LEU A 113 3.71 -9.30 6.32
CA LEU A 113 2.70 -9.85 7.25
C LEU A 113 2.16 -11.20 6.77
N PHE A 114 1.96 -11.40 5.47
CA PHE A 114 1.58 -12.71 4.91
C PHE A 114 2.62 -13.79 5.18
N ALA A 115 3.90 -13.44 5.16
CA ALA A 115 4.98 -14.39 5.44
C ALA A 115 4.97 -14.90 6.89
N LEU A 116 4.28 -14.23 7.82
CA LEU A 116 4.06 -14.73 9.17
C LEU A 116 3.13 -15.95 9.22
N LEU A 117 2.22 -16.12 8.26
CA LEU A 117 1.26 -17.23 8.27
C LEU A 117 1.92 -18.61 8.10
N PRO A 118 2.72 -18.89 7.05
CA PRO A 118 3.40 -20.18 6.95
C PRO A 118 4.40 -20.40 8.09
N LEU A 119 5.04 -19.33 8.57
CA LEU A 119 5.95 -19.40 9.72
C LEU A 119 5.22 -19.78 11.01
N LEU A 120 4.03 -19.20 11.24
CA LEU A 120 3.15 -19.56 12.34
C LEU A 120 2.70 -21.02 12.25
N GLY A 121 2.34 -21.47 11.05
CA GLY A 121 1.99 -22.87 10.79
C GLY A 121 3.11 -23.84 11.13
N GLU A 122 4.37 -23.49 10.83
CA GLU A 122 5.53 -24.30 11.21
C GLU A 122 5.71 -24.36 12.74
N VAL A 123 5.58 -23.23 13.43
CA VAL A 123 5.72 -23.16 14.90
C VAL A 123 4.61 -23.90 15.65
N LEU A 124 3.37 -23.85 15.14
CA LEU A 124 2.24 -24.56 15.74
C LEU A 124 2.19 -26.05 15.38
N GLY A 125 3.04 -26.49 14.44
CA GLY A 125 3.23 -27.89 14.09
C GLY A 125 2.34 -28.39 12.96
N ARG A 126 2.51 -29.68 12.65
CA ARG A 126 1.94 -30.33 11.45
C ARG A 126 0.44 -30.22 11.29
N SER A 127 -0.32 -30.14 12.38
CA SER A 127 -1.78 -30.01 12.35
C SER A 127 -2.27 -28.60 11.99
N ALA A 128 -1.49 -27.56 12.33
CA ALA A 128 -1.85 -26.16 12.08
C ALA A 128 -1.39 -25.66 10.70
N ARG A 129 -0.34 -26.28 10.14
CA ARG A 129 0.24 -25.90 8.85
C ARG A 129 -0.78 -25.89 7.68
N PRO A 130 -1.65 -26.90 7.49
CA PRO A 130 -2.66 -26.86 6.43
C PRO A 130 -3.64 -25.70 6.60
N ALA A 131 -4.05 -25.39 7.83
CA ALA A 131 -4.94 -24.28 8.13
C ALA A 131 -4.27 -22.93 7.80
N ALA A 132 -3.01 -22.74 8.20
CA ALA A 132 -2.25 -21.53 7.88
C ALA A 132 -2.06 -21.33 6.37
N LEU A 133 -1.76 -22.41 5.64
CA LEU A 133 -1.66 -22.37 4.17
C LEU A 133 -3.03 -22.15 3.51
N GLY A 134 -4.10 -22.70 4.06
CA GLY A 134 -5.47 -22.47 3.60
C GLY A 134 -5.88 -21.01 3.76
N VAL A 135 -5.59 -20.40 4.92
CA VAL A 135 -5.82 -18.95 5.15
C VAL A 135 -5.01 -18.12 4.16
N LEU A 136 -3.73 -18.43 3.97
CA LEU A 136 -2.89 -17.74 2.98
C LEU A 136 -3.48 -17.87 1.57
N ALA A 137 -3.90 -19.06 1.16
CA ALA A 137 -4.48 -19.30 -0.16
C ALA A 137 -5.78 -18.52 -0.36
N VAL A 138 -6.68 -18.51 0.63
CA VAL A 138 -7.92 -17.73 0.59
C VAL A 138 -7.60 -16.25 0.45
N LEU A 139 -6.65 -15.73 1.23
CA LEU A 139 -6.23 -14.33 1.13
C LEU A 139 -5.68 -14.06 -0.27
N MET A 140 -4.73 -14.86 -0.77
CA MET A 140 -4.20 -14.71 -2.13
C MET A 140 -5.29 -14.71 -3.21
N LEU A 141 -6.32 -15.55 -3.09
CA LEU A 141 -7.46 -15.56 -4.01
C LEU A 141 -8.31 -14.30 -3.93
N VAL A 142 -8.54 -13.77 -2.72
CA VAL A 142 -9.24 -12.49 -2.53
C VAL A 142 -8.45 -11.33 -3.16
N TYR A 143 -7.12 -11.34 -3.04
CA TYR A 143 -6.22 -10.32 -3.59
C TYR A 143 -5.85 -10.51 -5.07
N PHE A 144 -6.20 -11.66 -5.67
CA PHE A 144 -5.92 -11.94 -7.08
C PHE A 144 -6.76 -11.07 -8.03
N PHE A 145 -7.95 -10.66 -7.60
CA PHE A 145 -8.79 -9.75 -8.38
C PHE A 145 -8.31 -8.30 -8.22
N PRO A 146 -8.26 -7.51 -9.30
CA PRO A 146 -7.69 -6.18 -9.29
C PRO A 146 -8.35 -5.29 -8.22
N VAL A 147 -7.54 -4.87 -7.28
CA VAL A 147 -7.87 -3.87 -6.27
C VAL A 147 -7.63 -2.49 -6.87
N ALA A 148 -8.55 -1.56 -6.62
CA ALA A 148 -8.40 -0.21 -7.12
C ALA A 148 -7.19 0.47 -6.44
N VAL A 149 -6.16 0.82 -7.20
CA VAL A 149 -4.88 1.39 -6.74
C VAL A 149 -4.59 2.77 -7.33
N GLY A 150 -5.58 3.42 -7.95
CA GLY A 150 -5.44 4.78 -8.51
C GLY A 150 -4.47 4.87 -9.70
N ARG A 151 -4.06 3.72 -10.23
CA ARG A 151 -3.26 3.54 -11.45
C ARG A 151 -3.76 2.38 -12.31
N GLU A 152 -4.98 1.90 -12.06
CA GLU A 152 -5.58 0.75 -12.76
C GLU A 152 -5.68 0.98 -14.28
N PHE A 153 -5.90 2.23 -14.67
CA PHE A 153 -6.00 2.65 -16.06
C PHE A 153 -4.62 2.94 -16.68
N GLY A 154 -3.54 2.64 -15.95
CA GLY A 154 -2.19 3.03 -16.30
C GLY A 154 -2.07 4.55 -16.46
N PRO A 155 -0.90 5.04 -16.82
CA PRO A 155 -0.79 6.40 -17.32
C PRO A 155 -1.25 6.39 -18.79
N ILE A 156 -2.21 7.26 -19.15
CA ILE A 156 -2.71 7.50 -20.52
C ILE A 156 -1.66 8.21 -21.40
N TRP A 157 -0.45 7.65 -21.42
CA TRP A 157 0.70 8.18 -22.15
C TRP A 157 0.42 8.33 -23.63
N ALA A 158 -0.38 7.43 -24.22
CA ALA A 158 -0.71 7.50 -25.64
C ALA A 158 -1.35 8.86 -25.98
N ASP A 159 -2.42 9.23 -25.27
CA ASP A 159 -3.14 10.48 -25.48
C ASP A 159 -2.26 11.70 -25.17
N HIS A 160 -1.49 11.63 -24.08
CA HIS A 160 -0.60 12.72 -23.69
C HIS A 160 0.60 12.89 -24.63
N LEU A 161 1.13 11.80 -25.20
CA LEU A 161 2.16 11.85 -26.23
C LEU A 161 1.58 12.43 -27.52
N GLU A 162 0.38 12.03 -27.92
CA GLU A 162 -0.27 12.59 -29.11
C GLU A 162 -0.53 14.10 -28.97
N GLN A 163 -0.99 14.54 -27.80
CA GLN A 163 -1.12 15.96 -27.47
C GLN A 163 0.23 16.70 -27.53
N ALA A 164 1.29 16.12 -26.95
CA ALA A 164 2.63 16.71 -26.99
C ALA A 164 3.21 16.78 -28.42
N ARG A 165 2.95 15.77 -29.25
CA ARG A 165 3.32 15.78 -30.68
C ARG A 165 2.59 16.87 -31.45
N ALA A 166 1.29 17.01 -31.23
CA ALA A 166 0.51 18.08 -31.85
C ALA A 166 1.03 19.46 -31.43
N ALA A 167 1.38 19.63 -30.16
CA ALA A 167 1.96 20.87 -29.65
C ALA A 167 3.31 21.20 -30.32
N CYS A 168 4.21 20.21 -30.48
CA CYS A 168 5.50 20.40 -31.17
C CYS A 168 5.38 20.82 -32.64
N ARG A 169 4.29 20.42 -33.32
CA ARG A 169 4.04 20.76 -34.73
C ARG A 169 3.43 22.16 -34.89
N THR A 170 3.13 22.86 -33.79
CA THR A 170 2.57 24.21 -33.84
C THR A 170 3.67 25.24 -34.12
N PRO A 171 3.49 26.18 -35.07
CA PRO A 171 4.47 27.24 -35.31
C PRO A 171 4.78 28.04 -34.04
N GLY A 172 6.06 28.16 -33.68
CA GLY A 172 6.49 28.84 -32.46
C GLY A 172 6.39 28.00 -31.19
N ALA A 173 6.26 26.68 -31.30
CA ALA A 173 6.29 25.78 -30.16
C ALA A 173 7.59 25.88 -29.37
N GLU A 174 7.46 25.77 -28.05
CA GLU A 174 8.60 25.58 -27.14
C GLU A 174 9.39 24.31 -27.54
N PRO A 175 10.72 24.31 -27.41
CA PRO A 175 11.58 23.20 -27.81
C PRO A 175 11.35 21.92 -26.98
N GLU A 176 10.64 22.03 -25.86
CA GLU A 176 10.27 20.93 -24.97
C GLU A 176 8.79 20.98 -24.63
N GLN A 177 8.16 19.80 -24.53
CA GLN A 177 6.78 19.64 -24.08
C GLN A 177 6.74 18.83 -22.78
N ILE A 178 5.80 19.17 -21.90
CA ILE A 178 5.58 18.42 -20.65
C ILE A 178 4.55 17.33 -20.92
N VAL A 179 4.95 16.07 -20.83
CA VAL A 179 4.04 14.92 -20.85
C VAL A 179 3.64 14.59 -19.42
N PRO A 180 2.35 14.72 -19.05
CA PRO A 180 1.89 14.45 -17.69
C PRO A 180 2.23 13.03 -17.23
N ILE A 181 2.61 12.90 -15.97
CA ILE A 181 2.77 11.61 -15.30
C ILE A 181 1.65 11.43 -14.28
N ALA A 182 1.17 10.20 -14.13
CA ALA A 182 0.16 9.90 -13.13
C ALA A 182 0.80 9.74 -11.72
N PRO A 183 0.11 10.17 -10.65
CA PRO A 183 -1.09 11.01 -10.65
C PRO A 183 -0.77 12.50 -10.92
N THR A 184 -1.74 13.22 -11.47
CA THR A 184 -1.61 14.59 -12.00
C THR A 184 -1.32 15.67 -10.95
N ASP A 185 -1.42 15.34 -9.66
CA ASP A 185 -1.17 16.21 -8.50
C ASP A 185 0.27 16.10 -7.96
N TRP A 186 1.16 15.40 -8.68
CA TRP A 186 2.57 15.38 -8.36
C TRP A 186 3.22 16.76 -8.58
N SER A 187 4.19 17.10 -7.71
CA SER A 187 4.96 18.34 -7.82
C SER A 187 5.76 18.39 -9.13
N ILE A 188 6.11 17.22 -9.64
CA ILE A 188 6.60 17.01 -10.99
C ILE A 188 5.36 16.82 -11.88
N LYS A 189 4.95 17.90 -12.56
CA LYS A 189 3.77 17.94 -13.43
C LYS A 189 3.84 16.99 -14.63
N GLY A 190 5.03 16.47 -14.94
CA GLY A 190 5.28 15.59 -16.07
C GLY A 190 6.76 15.43 -16.37
N VAL A 191 7.06 14.63 -17.40
CA VAL A 191 8.41 14.53 -17.97
C VAL A 191 8.53 15.56 -19.08
N LYS A 192 9.59 16.38 -19.03
CA LYS A 192 9.95 17.26 -20.14
C LYS A 192 10.57 16.42 -21.25
N LEU A 193 9.95 16.43 -22.43
CA LEU A 193 10.43 15.74 -23.62
C LEU A 193 10.74 16.77 -24.71
N PRO A 194 11.95 16.77 -25.28
CA PRO A 194 12.29 17.67 -26.37
C PRO A 194 11.55 17.27 -27.65
N CYS A 195 11.07 18.26 -28.41
CA CYS A 195 10.27 18.04 -29.62
C CYS A 195 10.98 17.16 -30.66
N ARG A 196 12.32 17.21 -30.71
CA ARG A 196 13.15 16.34 -31.57
C ARG A 196 12.97 14.83 -31.35
N ILE A 197 12.45 14.40 -30.20
CA ILE A 197 12.19 12.99 -29.86
C ILE A 197 10.71 12.65 -30.08
N LEU A 198 9.84 13.66 -30.17
CA LEU A 198 8.40 13.50 -30.33
C LEU A 198 7.95 13.49 -31.79
N ASP A 199 8.72 14.09 -32.70
CA ASP A 199 8.40 14.17 -34.14
C ASP A 199 8.22 12.82 -34.85
#